data_AF-A0A8I2DVL9-F1
#
_entry.id   AF-A0A8I2DVL9-F1
#
_cell.length_a   1.000
_cell.length_b   1.000
_cell.length_c   1.000
_cell.angle_alpha   90.00
_cell.angle_beta   90.00
_cell.angle_gamma   90.00
#
_symmetry.space_group_name_H-M   'P 1'
#
loop_
_entity.id
_entity.type
_entity.pdbx_description
1 polymer ?
#
loop_
_entity_poly.entity_id
_entity_poly.type
_entity_poly.pdbx_seq_one_letter_code
_entity_poly.pdbx_strand_id
1 'polypeptide(L)'
;MTEKADSEFSTPVAQQQTSLPVADILHSANAGVVVERVGQLRAEFRSEGRQFARELSEYLNTQYVGVATTFVYEETFGTKDTLHWLLHMRSLEAYETLVSMGSRDEGWREVMFRNRIPEERGGGSWDRMFLDGGLKETVLIPQSFGMYGTSDSELSSVVDDGGLDRFVVPTAEHQTSQKPDELLHSANAGIIMHRTGELKYEFRAEGREFARALTESWNASLGGEATIFLYEEAFGLSDRIHWFIHLRKLSSYYNLMGLRARTMPAAREVFTKQWIPEEKGGGGWERMFVQGSLRDLSLTPQHWGMYATKTTADQG
;
A
#
# COMPACT_ATOMS: atom_id res chain seq x y z
N MET A 1 -25.63 1.73 39.59
CA MET A 1 -24.64 2.32 38.67
C MET A 1 -24.50 1.33 37.53
N THR A 2 -25.15 1.62 36.41
CA THR A 2 -25.05 0.82 35.19
C THR A 2 -23.81 1.28 34.46
N GLU A 3 -22.79 0.41 34.40
CA GLU A 3 -21.66 0.57 33.49
C GLU A 3 -22.23 0.67 32.06
N LYS A 4 -22.11 1.85 31.47
CA LYS A 4 -22.19 1.96 30.01
C LYS A 4 -20.99 1.18 29.49
N ALA A 5 -21.26 0.14 28.71
CA ALA A 5 -20.25 -0.40 27.82
C ALA A 5 -19.72 0.78 27.00
N ASP A 6 -18.47 1.18 27.26
CA ASP A 6 -17.73 2.02 26.34
C ASP A 6 -17.74 1.26 25.01
N SER A 7 -18.52 1.76 24.05
CA SER A 7 -18.40 1.29 22.67
C SER A 7 -16.99 1.70 22.24
N GLU A 8 -16.05 0.77 22.34
CA GLU A 8 -14.67 0.99 21.95
C GLU A 8 -14.70 1.50 20.51
N PHE A 9 -14.24 2.74 20.30
CA PHE A 9 -14.19 3.33 18.97
C PHE A 9 -13.28 2.44 18.10
N SER A 10 -13.89 1.71 17.17
CA SER A 10 -13.16 0.89 16.21
C SER A 10 -12.95 1.70 14.94
N THR A 11 -11.68 1.89 14.55
CA THR A 11 -11.32 2.55 13.29
C THR A 11 -11.84 1.69 12.12
N PRO A 12 -12.64 2.25 11.20
CA PRO A 12 -13.06 1.52 10.01
C PRO A 12 -11.85 1.00 9.22
N VAL A 13 -11.94 -0.23 8.73
CA VAL A 13 -10.87 -0.90 7.98
C VAL A 13 -11.28 -1.08 6.52
N ALA A 14 -10.31 -1.15 5.62
CA ALA A 14 -10.57 -1.17 4.18
C ALA A 14 -11.37 -2.40 3.72
N GLN A 15 -11.28 -3.53 4.43
CA GLN A 15 -12.08 -4.72 4.17
C GLN A 15 -13.59 -4.43 4.20
N GLN A 16 -14.04 -3.45 4.99
CA GLN A 16 -15.45 -3.07 5.07
C GLN A 16 -15.94 -2.30 3.83
N GLN A 17 -15.06 -1.96 2.90
CA GLN A 17 -15.41 -1.31 1.63
C GLN A 17 -16.01 -2.28 0.61
N THR A 18 -15.93 -3.59 0.86
CA THR A 18 -16.41 -4.61 -0.07
C THR A 18 -17.18 -5.71 0.64
N SER A 19 -18.01 -6.43 -0.12
CA SER A 19 -18.79 -7.56 0.35
C SER A 19 -18.11 -8.92 0.14
N LEU A 20 -16.90 -8.94 -0.44
CA LEU A 20 -16.16 -10.17 -0.70
C LEU A 20 -15.87 -10.95 0.59
N PRO A 21 -15.92 -12.30 0.55
CA PRO A 21 -15.41 -13.14 1.62
C PRO A 21 -13.93 -12.86 1.89
N VAL A 22 -13.51 -12.93 3.15
CA VAL A 22 -12.12 -12.64 3.58
C VAL A 22 -11.09 -13.45 2.80
N ALA A 23 -11.40 -14.71 2.50
CA ALA A 23 -10.52 -15.62 1.77
C ALA A 23 -10.30 -15.21 0.30
N ASP A 24 -11.20 -14.42 -0.27
CA ASP A 24 -11.14 -13.97 -1.67
C ASP A 24 -10.49 -12.59 -1.81
N ILE A 25 -10.19 -11.92 -0.69
CA ILE A 25 -9.59 -10.59 -0.66
C ILE A 25 -8.08 -10.68 -0.89
N LEU A 26 -7.62 -10.01 -1.95
CA LEU A 26 -6.20 -9.70 -2.13
C LEU A 26 -5.84 -8.44 -1.33
N HIS A 27 -4.69 -8.46 -0.68
CA HIS A 27 -4.16 -7.38 0.15
C HIS A 27 -2.64 -7.36 0.09
N SER A 28 -2.01 -6.36 0.73
CA SER A 28 -0.56 -6.16 0.68
C SER A 28 0.24 -7.43 1.04
N ALA A 29 -0.16 -8.17 2.07
CA ALA A 29 0.58 -9.40 2.42
C ALA A 29 0.48 -10.54 1.37
N ASN A 30 -0.67 -10.79 0.74
CA ASN A 30 -0.91 -11.99 -0.10
C ASN A 30 -0.90 -11.71 -1.62
N ALA A 31 -0.77 -10.45 -2.02
CA ALA A 31 -0.66 -10.06 -3.42
C ALA A 31 0.78 -10.20 -3.93
N GLY A 32 0.93 -10.54 -5.22
CA GLY A 32 2.22 -10.54 -5.90
C GLY A 32 2.56 -9.18 -6.50
N VAL A 33 1.57 -8.32 -6.72
CA VAL A 33 1.73 -6.95 -7.22
C VAL A 33 0.74 -6.04 -6.51
N VAL A 34 1.19 -4.84 -6.11
CA VAL A 34 0.32 -3.76 -5.67
C VAL A 34 0.49 -2.57 -6.61
N VAL A 35 -0.59 -2.10 -7.23
CA VAL A 35 -0.59 -0.84 -7.95
C VAL A 35 -1.17 0.22 -7.03
N GLU A 36 -0.35 1.21 -6.67
CA GLU A 36 -0.84 2.41 -6.02
C GLU A 36 -1.18 3.44 -7.09
N ARG A 37 -2.47 3.72 -7.26
CA ARG A 37 -2.96 4.83 -8.08
C ARG A 37 -3.30 6.00 -7.17
N VAL A 38 -2.72 7.16 -7.45
CA VAL A 38 -2.95 8.40 -6.68
C VAL A 38 -3.68 9.40 -7.56
N GLY A 39 -4.74 10.03 -7.03
CA GLY A 39 -5.53 11.04 -7.73
C GLY A 39 -5.86 12.23 -6.86
N GLN A 40 -5.45 13.43 -7.28
CA GLN A 40 -5.85 14.68 -6.62
C GLN A 40 -7.18 15.19 -7.17
N LEU A 41 -8.20 15.28 -6.31
CA LEU A 41 -9.49 15.86 -6.67
C LEU A 41 -9.41 17.39 -6.72
N ARG A 42 -10.26 17.96 -7.57
CA ARG A 42 -10.66 19.37 -7.49
C ARG A 42 -11.59 19.55 -6.29
N ALA A 43 -11.29 20.53 -5.45
CA ALA A 43 -12.03 20.76 -4.20
C ALA A 43 -13.55 20.93 -4.41
N GLU A 44 -13.95 21.52 -5.55
CA GLU A 44 -15.34 21.71 -5.91
C GLU A 44 -16.09 20.40 -6.20
N PHE A 45 -15.42 19.33 -6.64
CA PHE A 45 -16.02 18.03 -6.98
C PHE A 45 -15.63 16.92 -5.99
N ARG A 46 -15.19 17.30 -4.80
CA ARG A 46 -14.59 16.37 -3.83
C ARG A 46 -15.55 15.29 -3.32
N SER A 47 -16.86 15.56 -3.33
CA SER A 47 -17.88 14.59 -2.89
C SER A 47 -18.16 13.57 -3.99
N GLU A 48 -18.34 14.05 -5.22
CA GLU A 48 -18.55 13.25 -6.42
C GLU A 48 -17.33 12.36 -6.68
N GLY A 49 -16.11 12.90 -6.51
CA GLY A 49 -14.87 12.17 -6.68
C GLY A 49 -14.70 11.01 -5.70
N ARG A 50 -15.02 11.22 -4.41
CA ARG A 50 -15.01 10.15 -3.40
C ARG A 50 -16.06 9.08 -3.69
N GLN A 51 -17.24 9.48 -4.15
CA GLN A 51 -18.28 8.54 -4.56
C GLN A 51 -17.82 7.71 -5.76
N PHE A 52 -17.30 8.36 -6.80
CA PHE A 52 -16.73 7.68 -7.96
C PHE A 52 -15.64 6.68 -7.56
N ALA A 53 -14.73 7.08 -6.65
CA ALA A 53 -13.66 6.22 -6.17
C ALA A 53 -14.17 4.91 -5.56
N ARG A 54 -15.19 5.00 -4.69
CA ARG A 54 -15.84 3.85 -4.08
C ARG A 54 -16.57 2.98 -5.11
N GLU A 55 -17.36 3.61 -5.98
CA GLU A 55 -18.10 2.90 -7.03
C GLU A 55 -17.17 2.11 -7.94
N LEU A 56 -16.05 2.72 -8.35
CA LEU A 56 -15.03 2.05 -9.15
C LEU A 56 -14.41 0.87 -8.39
N SER A 57 -14.06 1.06 -7.12
CA SER A 57 -13.48 0.00 -6.28
C SER A 57 -14.43 -1.18 -6.09
N GLU A 58 -15.71 -0.91 -5.78
CA GLU A 58 -16.73 -1.95 -5.60
C GLU A 58 -17.02 -2.69 -6.91
N TYR A 59 -17.07 -1.97 -8.03
CA TYR A 59 -17.23 -2.58 -9.34
C TYR A 59 -16.09 -3.55 -9.66
N LEU A 60 -14.84 -3.11 -9.47
CA LEU A 60 -13.66 -3.95 -9.67
C LEU A 60 -13.69 -5.18 -8.75
N ASN A 61 -13.95 -4.99 -7.47
CA ASN A 61 -14.00 -6.09 -6.50
C ASN A 61 -15.09 -7.11 -6.84
N THR A 62 -16.24 -6.66 -7.35
CA THR A 62 -17.37 -7.56 -7.66
C THR A 62 -17.19 -8.29 -9.00
N GLN A 63 -16.72 -7.61 -10.04
CA GLN A 63 -16.64 -8.19 -11.39
C GLN A 63 -15.33 -8.93 -11.65
N TYR A 64 -14.27 -8.60 -10.93
CA TYR A 64 -12.92 -9.13 -11.15
C TYR A 64 -12.40 -9.92 -9.93
N VAL A 65 -13.30 -10.65 -9.26
CA VAL A 65 -12.95 -11.54 -8.14
C VAL A 65 -11.84 -12.50 -8.55
N GLY A 66 -10.83 -12.64 -7.70
CA GLY A 66 -9.66 -13.50 -7.95
C GLY A 66 -8.61 -12.90 -8.90
N VAL A 67 -8.95 -11.86 -9.66
CA VAL A 67 -8.01 -11.10 -10.51
C VAL A 67 -7.40 -9.95 -9.71
N ALA A 68 -8.24 -9.12 -9.09
CA ALA A 68 -7.79 -7.98 -8.30
C ALA A 68 -8.71 -7.67 -7.13
N THR A 69 -8.16 -7.08 -6.07
CA THR A 69 -8.93 -6.42 -5.01
C THR A 69 -8.41 -5.00 -4.81
N THR A 70 -9.32 -4.03 -4.91
CA THR A 70 -9.04 -2.61 -4.80
C THR A 70 -9.62 -2.07 -3.50
N PHE A 71 -8.82 -1.24 -2.82
CA PHE A 71 -9.24 -0.48 -1.66
C PHE A 71 -8.90 1.00 -1.85
N VAL A 72 -9.76 1.88 -1.36
CA VAL A 72 -9.59 3.33 -1.45
C VAL A 72 -9.13 3.88 -0.10
N TYR A 73 -8.12 4.74 -0.13
CA TYR A 73 -7.59 5.45 1.03
C TYR A 73 -7.51 6.94 0.72
N GLU A 74 -7.44 7.73 1.79
CA GLU A 74 -7.12 9.17 1.74
C GLU A 74 -5.92 9.46 2.63
N GLU A 75 -5.17 10.50 2.27
CA GLU A 75 -4.10 11.01 3.12
C GLU A 75 -4.69 11.49 4.46
N THR A 76 -4.36 10.79 5.55
CA THR A 76 -4.82 11.15 6.91
C THR A 76 -4.30 12.54 7.29
N PHE A 77 -3.01 12.73 7.05
CA PHE A 77 -2.27 13.98 7.21
C PHE A 77 -1.39 14.13 5.98
N GLY A 78 -1.53 15.25 5.28
CA GLY A 78 -0.89 15.47 4.00
C GLY A 78 -1.73 16.38 3.12
N THR A 79 -1.81 16.05 1.84
CA THR A 79 -2.55 16.81 0.85
C THR A 79 -4.02 16.44 0.88
N LYS A 80 -4.88 17.46 1.02
CA LYS A 80 -6.33 17.26 1.10
C LYS A 80 -6.89 16.88 -0.25
N ASP A 81 -7.93 16.05 -0.21
CA ASP A 81 -8.64 15.58 -1.38
C ASP A 81 -7.77 14.74 -2.35
N THR A 82 -6.67 14.16 -1.84
CA THR A 82 -5.89 13.12 -2.53
C THR A 82 -6.43 11.73 -2.17
N LEU A 83 -6.81 10.98 -3.21
CA LEU A 83 -7.25 9.60 -3.10
C LEU A 83 -6.13 8.66 -3.54
N HIS A 84 -6.02 7.53 -2.84
CA HIS A 84 -5.13 6.43 -3.18
C HIS A 84 -5.97 5.17 -3.39
N TRP A 85 -5.93 4.58 -4.58
CA TRP A 85 -6.41 3.22 -4.80
C TRP A 85 -5.22 2.28 -4.68
N LEU A 86 -5.31 1.33 -3.76
CA LEU A 86 -4.38 0.21 -3.71
C LEU A 86 -5.05 -0.97 -4.41
N LEU A 87 -4.61 -1.26 -5.64
CA LEU A 87 -5.07 -2.40 -6.43
C LEU A 87 -4.11 -3.57 -6.19
N HIS A 88 -4.61 -4.63 -5.57
CA HIS A 88 -3.85 -5.82 -5.22
C HIS A 88 -4.12 -6.90 -6.27
N MET A 89 -3.07 -7.41 -6.90
CA MET A 89 -3.15 -8.43 -7.95
C MET A 89 -2.24 -9.61 -7.63
N ARG A 90 -2.60 -10.80 -8.12
CA ARG A 90 -1.76 -12.00 -7.95
C ARG A 90 -0.46 -11.92 -8.74
N SER A 91 -0.48 -11.31 -9.91
CA SER A 91 0.65 -11.22 -10.84
C SER A 91 0.48 -10.04 -11.81
N LEU A 92 1.52 -9.76 -12.60
CA LEU A 92 1.43 -8.81 -13.72
C LEU A 92 0.54 -9.32 -14.86
N GLU A 93 0.36 -10.63 -15.02
CA GLU A 93 -0.57 -11.19 -16.03
C GLU A 93 -2.03 -10.84 -15.68
N ALA A 94 -2.38 -10.77 -14.40
CA ALA A 94 -3.70 -10.32 -13.98
C ALA A 94 -3.99 -8.88 -14.45
N TYR A 95 -2.96 -8.04 -14.63
CA TYR A 95 -3.11 -6.70 -15.18
C TYR A 95 -3.57 -6.72 -16.64
N GLU A 96 -3.17 -7.70 -17.45
CA GLU A 96 -3.61 -7.81 -18.85
C GLU A 96 -5.13 -7.99 -18.98
N THR A 97 -5.72 -8.68 -17.99
CA THR A 97 -7.18 -8.81 -17.86
C THR A 97 -7.82 -7.43 -17.60
N LEU A 98 -7.24 -6.64 -16.68
CA LEU A 98 -7.71 -5.29 -16.37
C LEU A 98 -7.49 -4.29 -17.52
N VAL A 99 -6.48 -4.48 -18.36
CA VAL A 99 -6.31 -3.67 -19.58
C VAL A 99 -7.41 -3.99 -20.58
N SER A 100 -7.72 -5.28 -20.76
CA SER A 100 -8.74 -5.74 -21.71
C SER A 100 -10.15 -5.24 -21.35
N MET A 101 -10.43 -5.06 -20.05
CA MET A 101 -11.68 -4.50 -19.50
C MET A 101 -12.11 -3.21 -20.23
N GLY A 102 -11.21 -2.24 -20.43
CA GLY A 102 -11.58 -0.92 -20.95
C GLY A 102 -12.24 -0.95 -22.35
N SER A 103 -11.98 -2.02 -23.12
CA SER A 103 -12.52 -2.22 -24.45
C SER A 103 -13.72 -3.17 -24.52
N ARG A 104 -13.89 -4.05 -23.53
CA ARG A 104 -14.86 -5.17 -23.60
C ARG A 104 -15.94 -5.13 -22.53
N ASP A 105 -15.73 -4.37 -21.47
CA ASP A 105 -16.63 -4.32 -20.32
C ASP A 105 -17.51 -3.07 -20.39
N GLU A 106 -18.76 -3.25 -20.77
CA GLU A 106 -19.75 -2.17 -20.85
C GLU A 106 -20.08 -1.57 -19.48
N GLY A 107 -20.10 -2.38 -18.42
CA GLY A 107 -20.40 -1.91 -17.07
C GLY A 107 -19.26 -1.05 -16.51
N TRP A 108 -18.01 -1.43 -16.77
CA TRP A 108 -16.87 -0.57 -16.45
C TRP A 108 -16.95 0.77 -17.18
N ARG A 109 -17.29 0.75 -18.47
CA ARG A 109 -17.45 1.98 -19.28
C ARG A 109 -18.59 2.85 -18.72
N GLU A 110 -19.68 2.24 -18.28
CA GLU A 110 -20.76 2.96 -17.61
C GLU A 110 -20.27 3.63 -16.32
N VAL A 111 -19.54 2.91 -15.47
CA VAL A 111 -18.96 3.48 -14.24
C VAL A 111 -18.02 4.64 -14.57
N MET A 112 -17.16 4.51 -15.58
CA MET A 112 -16.23 5.58 -15.95
C MET A 112 -16.95 6.80 -16.54
N PHE A 113 -17.79 6.62 -17.55
CA PHE A 113 -18.31 7.73 -18.36
C PHE A 113 -19.66 8.28 -17.90
N ARG A 114 -20.28 7.71 -16.86
CA ARG A 114 -21.51 8.27 -16.26
C ARG A 114 -21.29 9.71 -15.81
N ASN A 115 -22.14 10.61 -16.29
CA ASN A 115 -22.19 12.00 -15.87
C ASN A 115 -22.59 12.07 -14.39
N ARG A 116 -21.72 12.67 -13.56
CA ARG A 116 -21.88 12.75 -12.11
C ARG A 116 -21.89 14.20 -11.61
N ILE A 117 -21.52 15.13 -12.47
CA ILE A 117 -21.52 16.56 -12.16
C ILE A 117 -22.82 17.13 -12.74
N PRO A 118 -23.68 17.76 -11.91
CA PRO A 118 -24.91 18.37 -12.42
C PRO A 118 -24.65 19.40 -13.54
N GLU A 119 -25.59 19.53 -14.47
CA GLU A 119 -25.48 20.43 -15.63
C GLU A 119 -25.32 21.90 -15.21
N GLU A 120 -25.97 22.32 -14.12
CA GLU A 120 -25.83 23.66 -13.55
C GLU A 120 -24.42 23.95 -13.01
N ARG A 121 -23.63 22.91 -12.77
CA ARG A 121 -22.21 22.99 -12.41
C ARG A 121 -21.30 22.72 -13.61
N GLY A 122 -21.86 22.62 -14.81
CA GLY A 122 -21.19 22.47 -16.11
C GLY A 122 -21.10 21.05 -16.65
N GLY A 123 -21.72 20.05 -16.00
CA GLY A 123 -21.72 18.67 -16.48
C GLY A 123 -20.35 17.96 -16.43
N GLY A 124 -20.32 16.63 -16.49
CA GLY A 124 -19.08 15.89 -16.71
C GLY A 124 -18.93 14.59 -15.95
N SER A 125 -17.94 13.81 -16.39
CA SER A 125 -17.61 12.50 -15.82
C SER A 125 -16.44 12.59 -14.85
N TRP A 126 -15.76 11.48 -14.61
CA TRP A 126 -14.63 11.37 -13.70
C TRP A 126 -13.50 12.37 -14.01
N ASP A 127 -13.21 12.59 -15.29
CA ASP A 127 -12.09 13.39 -15.79
C ASP A 127 -12.11 14.83 -15.25
N ARG A 128 -13.30 15.41 -15.11
CA ARG A 128 -13.48 16.75 -14.57
C ARG A 128 -13.31 16.82 -13.05
N MET A 129 -13.44 15.71 -12.34
CA MET A 129 -13.32 15.68 -10.88
C MET A 129 -11.87 15.77 -10.39
N PHE A 130 -10.91 15.40 -11.24
CA PHE A 130 -9.49 15.37 -10.89
C PHE A 130 -8.74 16.56 -11.50
N LEU A 131 -7.59 16.90 -10.91
CA LEU A 131 -6.65 17.82 -11.55
C LEU A 131 -6.03 17.16 -12.78
N ASP A 132 -5.78 17.97 -13.81
CA ASP A 132 -5.13 17.51 -15.04
C ASP A 132 -3.71 17.02 -14.73
N GLY A 133 -3.36 15.82 -15.18
CA GLY A 133 -2.09 15.17 -14.81
C GLY A 133 -1.98 14.78 -13.32
N GLY A 134 -3.09 14.88 -12.58
CA GLY A 134 -3.17 14.56 -11.16
C GLY A 134 -3.31 13.06 -10.86
N LEU A 135 -3.48 12.22 -11.88
CA LEU A 135 -3.48 10.77 -11.75
C LEU A 135 -2.09 10.19 -12.04
N LYS A 136 -1.56 9.42 -11.09
CA LYS A 136 -0.27 8.74 -11.20
C LYS A 136 -0.38 7.33 -10.67
N GLU A 137 0.42 6.42 -11.22
CA GLU A 137 0.48 5.03 -10.78
C GLU A 137 1.91 4.62 -10.47
N THR A 138 2.06 3.86 -9.39
CA THR A 138 3.31 3.21 -9.02
C THR A 138 3.02 1.72 -8.91
N VAL A 139 3.81 0.89 -9.61
CA VAL A 139 3.67 -0.58 -9.56
C VAL A 139 4.70 -1.12 -8.59
N LEU A 140 4.24 -1.76 -7.53
CA LEU A 140 5.04 -2.26 -6.43
C LEU A 140 5.05 -3.79 -6.45
N ILE A 141 6.23 -4.38 -6.30
CA ILE A 141 6.42 -5.82 -6.12
C ILE A 141 7.05 -6.11 -4.76
N PRO A 142 6.60 -7.13 -4.01
CA PRO A 142 7.23 -7.52 -2.77
C PRO A 142 8.71 -7.79 -2.96
N GLN A 143 9.54 -7.22 -2.08
CA GLN A 143 10.96 -7.56 -2.06
C GLN A 143 11.13 -8.98 -1.52
N SER A 144 11.95 -9.80 -2.17
CA SER A 144 12.30 -11.13 -1.70
C SER A 144 13.82 -11.33 -1.67
N PHE A 145 14.26 -12.39 -0.98
CA PHE A 145 15.69 -12.69 -0.83
C PHE A 145 16.29 -12.93 -2.23
N GLY A 146 17.58 -12.64 -2.44
CA GLY A 146 18.26 -12.82 -3.73
C GLY A 146 17.84 -11.86 -4.86
N MET A 147 16.73 -11.14 -4.74
CA MET A 147 16.41 -10.06 -5.69
C MET A 147 17.51 -9.00 -5.63
N TYR A 148 17.91 -8.52 -6.81
CA TYR A 148 18.91 -7.45 -7.00
C TYR A 148 20.26 -7.68 -6.31
N GLY A 149 20.69 -8.95 -6.20
CA GLY A 149 22.02 -9.31 -5.68
C GLY A 149 22.11 -9.28 -4.15
N THR A 150 21.00 -9.45 -3.45
CA THR A 150 20.95 -9.59 -1.98
C THR A 150 21.28 -11.00 -1.48
N SER A 151 21.62 -11.93 -2.39
CA SER A 151 22.14 -13.27 -2.09
C SER A 151 22.97 -13.80 -3.27
N ASP A 152 23.97 -14.62 -2.95
CA ASP A 152 24.76 -15.39 -3.92
C ASP A 152 24.13 -16.76 -4.27
N SER A 153 23.03 -17.14 -3.58
CA SER A 153 22.33 -18.40 -3.83
C SER A 153 21.30 -18.29 -4.95
N GLU A 154 21.17 -19.33 -5.79
CA GLU A 154 20.05 -19.42 -6.73
C GLU A 154 18.70 -19.31 -6.02
N LEU A 155 17.80 -18.60 -6.66
CA LEU A 155 16.49 -18.29 -6.10
C LEU A 155 15.50 -19.40 -6.41
N SER A 156 14.88 -19.97 -5.38
CA SER A 156 13.80 -20.95 -5.54
C SER A 156 12.55 -20.38 -6.22
N SER A 157 12.47 -19.05 -6.33
CA SER A 157 11.42 -18.32 -7.06
C SER A 157 11.70 -18.22 -8.56
N VAL A 158 12.85 -18.64 -9.07
CA VAL A 158 13.10 -18.73 -10.51
C VAL A 158 12.69 -20.12 -11.01
N VAL A 159 11.84 -20.15 -12.02
CA VAL A 159 11.35 -21.39 -12.65
C VAL A 159 11.65 -21.37 -14.15
N ASP A 160 11.96 -22.53 -14.72
CA ASP A 160 12.07 -22.68 -16.18
C ASP A 160 10.66 -22.63 -16.81
N ASP A 161 10.44 -21.64 -17.66
CA ASP A 161 9.20 -21.43 -18.41
C ASP A 161 9.45 -21.66 -19.90
N GLY A 162 9.69 -22.92 -20.27
CA GLY A 162 9.88 -23.31 -21.66
C GLY A 162 11.20 -22.83 -22.27
N GLY A 163 12.28 -22.82 -21.49
CA GLY A 163 13.62 -22.38 -21.91
C GLY A 163 13.93 -20.91 -21.60
N LEU A 164 13.03 -20.19 -20.91
CA LEU A 164 13.26 -18.87 -20.35
C LEU A 164 13.07 -18.92 -18.83
N ASP A 165 14.06 -18.45 -18.09
CA ASP A 165 13.96 -18.33 -16.63
C ASP A 165 12.96 -17.24 -16.26
N ARG A 166 11.95 -17.62 -15.48
CA ARG A 166 10.89 -16.73 -15.01
C ARG A 166 10.94 -16.57 -13.50
N PHE A 167 10.97 -15.33 -13.05
CA PHE A 167 10.87 -15.01 -11.63
C PHE A 167 9.41 -14.97 -11.17
N VAL A 168 9.07 -15.87 -10.24
CA VAL A 168 7.80 -15.91 -9.52
C VAL A 168 7.94 -15.09 -8.25
N VAL A 169 7.39 -13.87 -8.26
CA VAL A 169 7.46 -12.95 -7.13
C VAL A 169 6.78 -13.57 -5.89
N PRO A 170 7.51 -13.85 -4.80
CA PRO A 170 6.88 -14.30 -3.56
C PRO A 170 6.00 -13.18 -2.98
N THR A 171 4.93 -13.55 -2.29
CA THR A 171 4.08 -12.58 -1.60
C THR A 171 4.81 -11.96 -0.40
N ALA A 172 4.39 -10.77 0.02
CA ALA A 172 5.03 -10.07 1.13
C ALA A 172 4.84 -10.78 2.49
N GLU A 173 3.83 -11.66 2.62
CA GLU A 173 3.59 -12.49 3.80
C GLU A 173 4.82 -13.33 4.18
N HIS A 174 5.64 -13.75 3.21
CA HIS A 174 6.88 -14.48 3.46
C HIS A 174 8.00 -13.64 4.12
N GLN A 175 7.82 -12.33 4.26
CA GLN A 175 8.79 -11.44 4.91
C GLN A 175 8.65 -11.42 6.45
N THR A 176 7.69 -12.15 7.01
CA THR A 176 7.39 -12.14 8.44
C THR A 176 7.05 -13.52 8.97
N SER A 177 7.29 -13.72 10.27
CA SER A 177 6.87 -14.91 11.01
C SER A 177 5.73 -14.62 11.98
N GLN A 178 5.12 -13.43 11.91
CA GLN A 178 3.92 -13.10 12.69
C GLN A 178 2.80 -14.09 12.35
N LYS A 179 2.00 -14.45 13.36
CA LYS A 179 0.88 -15.37 13.15
C LYS A 179 -0.24 -14.69 12.35
N PRO A 180 -1.07 -15.45 11.61
CA PRO A 180 -2.15 -14.87 10.80
C PRO A 180 -3.13 -13.97 11.58
N ASP A 181 -3.39 -14.24 12.86
CA ASP A 181 -4.26 -13.45 13.74
C ASP A 181 -3.60 -12.16 14.28
N GLU A 182 -2.28 -12.08 14.19
CA GLU A 182 -1.47 -10.92 14.57
C GLU A 182 -1.04 -10.07 13.35
N LEU A 183 -1.22 -10.60 12.13
CA LEU A 183 -0.76 -10.01 10.89
C LEU A 183 -1.67 -8.86 10.44
N LEU A 184 -1.09 -7.68 10.23
CA LEU A 184 -1.77 -6.53 9.64
C LEU A 184 -1.38 -6.36 8.17
N HIS A 185 -2.36 -5.97 7.35
CA HIS A 185 -2.23 -5.75 5.92
C HIS A 185 -3.22 -4.67 5.47
N SER A 186 -3.19 -4.31 4.19
CA SER A 186 -3.97 -3.19 3.67
C SER A 186 -5.47 -3.31 3.97
N ALA A 187 -6.04 -4.50 3.85
CA ALA A 187 -7.46 -4.71 4.14
C ALA A 187 -7.87 -4.57 5.63
N ASN A 188 -7.04 -4.96 6.60
CA ASN A 188 -7.43 -5.02 8.03
C ASN A 188 -6.77 -3.96 8.91
N ALA A 189 -5.80 -3.20 8.40
CA ALA A 189 -5.14 -2.15 9.15
C ALA A 189 -6.05 -0.94 9.33
N GLY A 190 -5.99 -0.30 10.50
CA GLY A 190 -6.69 0.96 10.74
C GLY A 190 -6.03 2.14 10.04
N ILE A 191 -4.71 2.06 9.79
CA ILE A 191 -3.94 3.07 9.06
C ILE A 191 -2.70 2.43 8.43
N ILE A 192 -2.31 2.91 7.26
CA ILE A 192 -1.09 2.49 6.57
C ILE A 192 -0.15 3.68 6.52
N MET A 193 1.05 3.54 7.09
CA MET A 193 2.13 4.49 6.85
C MET A 193 2.97 3.99 5.69
N HIS A 194 2.91 4.69 4.57
CA HIS A 194 3.75 4.46 3.42
C HIS A 194 5.03 5.28 3.55
N ARG A 195 6.12 4.60 3.91
CA ARG A 195 7.45 5.19 3.90
C ARG A 195 8.12 4.91 2.57
N THR A 196 8.73 5.92 1.99
CA THR A 196 9.56 5.78 0.78
C THR A 196 10.96 6.30 1.06
N GLY A 197 11.97 5.74 0.39
CA GLY A 197 13.36 6.20 0.47
C GLY A 197 14.14 5.79 -0.77
N GLU A 198 15.02 6.67 -1.25
CA GLU A 198 15.86 6.41 -2.42
C GLU A 198 17.29 6.12 -1.96
N LEU A 199 17.81 4.96 -2.35
CA LEU A 199 19.18 4.56 -2.05
C LEU A 199 20.14 5.25 -3.00
N LYS A 200 21.32 5.60 -2.50
CA LYS A 200 22.45 5.94 -3.34
C LYS A 200 22.91 4.67 -4.04
N TYR A 201 23.10 4.77 -5.35
CA TYR A 201 23.50 3.66 -6.22
C TYR A 201 24.72 2.87 -5.69
N GLU A 202 25.71 3.56 -5.10
CA GLU A 202 26.94 2.97 -4.54
C GLU A 202 26.70 2.08 -3.30
N PHE A 203 25.60 2.29 -2.59
CA PHE A 203 25.23 1.59 -1.34
C PHE A 203 23.93 0.78 -1.48
N ARG A 204 23.52 0.45 -2.71
CA ARG A 204 22.19 -0.10 -2.96
C ARG A 204 21.97 -1.51 -2.37
N ALA A 205 23.04 -2.29 -2.21
CA ALA A 205 22.98 -3.63 -1.64
C ALA A 205 22.84 -3.52 -0.12
N GLU A 206 23.74 -2.75 0.52
CA GLU A 206 23.72 -2.45 1.95
C GLU A 206 22.40 -1.79 2.37
N GLY A 207 21.87 -0.91 1.51
CA GLY A 207 20.57 -0.27 1.69
C GLY A 207 19.40 -1.24 1.74
N ARG A 208 19.39 -2.25 0.86
CA ARG A 208 18.37 -3.32 0.84
C ARG A 208 18.50 -4.25 2.05
N GLU A 209 19.73 -4.58 2.45
CA GLU A 209 19.99 -5.36 3.65
C GLU A 209 19.49 -4.64 4.92
N PHE A 210 19.77 -3.35 5.05
CA PHE A 210 19.25 -2.53 6.14
C PHE A 210 17.72 -2.48 6.13
N ALA A 211 17.10 -2.23 4.97
CA ALA A 211 15.65 -2.17 4.84
C ALA A 211 14.97 -3.47 5.31
N ARG A 212 15.57 -4.61 4.95
CA ARG A 212 15.17 -5.96 5.38
C ARG A 212 15.33 -6.14 6.88
N ALA A 213 16.51 -5.89 7.43
CA ALA A 213 16.77 -6.04 8.85
C ALA A 213 15.84 -5.17 9.71
N LEU A 214 15.53 -3.95 9.24
CA LEU A 214 14.54 -3.08 9.87
C LEU A 214 13.15 -3.71 9.91
N THR A 215 12.70 -4.27 8.78
CA THR A 215 11.39 -4.91 8.63
C THR A 215 11.27 -6.15 9.51
N GLU A 216 12.27 -7.04 9.47
CA GLU A 216 12.33 -8.26 10.28
C GLU A 216 12.34 -7.93 11.77
N SER A 217 13.16 -6.96 12.19
CA SER A 217 13.24 -6.56 13.60
C SER A 217 11.92 -6.01 14.14
N TRP A 218 11.21 -5.19 13.36
CA TRP A 218 9.93 -4.62 13.81
C TRP A 218 8.85 -5.68 13.81
N ASN A 219 8.76 -6.51 12.77
CA ASN A 219 7.78 -7.59 12.70
C ASN A 219 7.94 -8.60 13.85
N ALA A 220 9.17 -8.91 14.25
CA ALA A 220 9.44 -9.78 15.41
C ALA A 220 8.94 -9.20 16.75
N SER A 221 8.73 -7.89 16.83
CA SER A 221 8.50 -7.17 18.10
C SER A 221 7.08 -6.63 18.26
N LEU A 222 6.33 -6.50 17.16
CA LEU A 222 5.11 -5.70 17.09
C LEU A 222 3.88 -6.48 16.59
N GLY A 223 3.91 -7.81 16.68
CA GLY A 223 2.76 -8.66 16.33
C GLY A 223 1.44 -8.13 16.91
N GLY A 224 0.41 -8.04 16.07
CA GLY A 224 -0.89 -7.49 16.40
C GLY A 224 -0.96 -5.96 16.36
N GLU A 225 0.12 -5.23 16.70
CA GLU A 225 0.11 -3.76 16.73
C GLU A 225 0.60 -3.13 15.43
N ALA A 226 1.61 -3.73 14.79
CA ALA A 226 2.13 -3.29 13.51
C ALA A 226 2.73 -4.44 12.69
N THR A 227 2.59 -4.35 11.37
CA THR A 227 3.22 -5.24 10.40
C THR A 227 3.80 -4.41 9.25
N ILE A 228 5.03 -4.71 8.88
CA ILE A 228 5.74 -4.02 7.80
C ILE A 228 6.00 -4.98 6.66
N PHE A 229 5.75 -4.49 5.45
CA PHE A 229 6.16 -5.15 4.22
C PHE A 229 7.01 -4.22 3.36
N LEU A 230 8.01 -4.80 2.72
CA LEU A 230 8.93 -4.16 1.79
C LEU A 230 8.50 -4.40 0.35
N TYR A 231 8.54 -3.32 -0.43
CA TYR A 231 8.31 -3.35 -1.86
C TYR A 231 9.34 -2.51 -2.60
N GLU A 232 9.54 -2.84 -3.87
CA GLU A 232 10.30 -2.05 -4.83
C GLU A 232 9.42 -1.73 -6.05
N GLU A 233 9.76 -0.67 -6.78
CA GLU A 233 9.05 -0.31 -8.01
C GLU A 233 9.41 -1.30 -9.14
N ALA A 234 8.41 -2.00 -9.68
CA ALA A 234 8.61 -2.85 -10.87
C ALA A 234 8.98 -2.01 -12.10
N PHE A 235 8.38 -0.82 -12.20
CA PHE A 235 8.63 0.17 -13.23
C PHE A 235 8.80 1.53 -12.54
N GLY A 236 9.97 2.15 -12.68
CA GLY A 236 10.25 3.44 -12.05
C GLY A 236 11.70 3.56 -11.59
N LEU A 237 11.91 4.11 -10.39
CA LEU A 237 13.24 4.27 -9.81
C LEU A 237 13.71 2.95 -9.18
N SER A 238 14.70 2.33 -9.84
CA SER A 238 15.26 1.03 -9.43
C SER A 238 15.82 0.98 -8.01
N ASP A 239 16.16 2.12 -7.40
CA ASP A 239 16.76 2.19 -6.06
C ASP A 239 15.81 2.82 -5.03
N ARG A 240 14.51 2.88 -5.34
CA ARG A 240 13.49 3.33 -4.39
C ARG A 240 12.87 2.15 -3.64
N ILE A 241 12.94 2.24 -2.31
CA ILE A 241 12.35 1.29 -1.38
C ILE A 241 11.05 1.86 -0.83
N HIS A 242 10.04 1.01 -0.74
CA HIS A 242 8.75 1.32 -0.14
C HIS A 242 8.52 0.39 1.06
N TRP A 243 8.26 0.97 2.22
CA TRP A 243 7.74 0.24 3.37
C TRP A 243 6.26 0.56 3.51
N PHE A 244 5.42 -0.47 3.43
CA PHE A 244 4.05 -0.38 3.90
C PHE A 244 4.00 -0.82 5.36
N ILE A 245 3.84 0.16 6.25
CA ILE A 245 3.82 -0.03 7.69
C ILE A 245 2.36 0.03 8.14
N HIS A 246 1.76 -1.14 8.30
CA HIS A 246 0.37 -1.33 8.69
C HIS A 246 0.26 -1.20 10.20
N LEU A 247 -0.57 -0.28 10.68
CA LEU A 247 -0.78 -0.05 12.09
C LEU A 247 -2.22 -0.39 12.46
N ARG A 248 -2.41 -1.01 13.63
CA ARG A 248 -3.75 -1.34 14.13
C ARG A 248 -4.61 -0.09 14.27
N LYS A 249 -4.01 0.99 14.77
CA LYS A 249 -4.64 2.31 14.96
C LYS A 249 -3.58 3.41 14.92
N LEU A 250 -4.01 4.66 14.80
CA LEU A 250 -3.10 5.81 14.74
C LEU A 250 -2.15 5.89 15.94
N SER A 251 -2.64 5.56 17.15
CA SER A 251 -1.80 5.57 18.36
C SER A 251 -0.74 4.46 18.39
N SER A 252 -0.86 3.41 17.58
CA SER A 252 0.18 2.38 17.44
C SER A 252 1.49 2.96 16.86
N TYR A 253 1.45 4.15 16.23
CA TYR A 253 2.66 4.88 15.83
C TYR A 253 3.61 5.17 17.01
N TYR A 254 3.08 5.43 18.21
CA TYR A 254 3.91 5.65 19.40
C TYR A 254 4.70 4.38 19.80
N ASN A 255 4.17 3.19 19.50
CA ASN A 255 4.89 1.92 19.72
C ASN A 255 6.11 1.84 18.80
N LEU A 256 6.00 2.28 17.55
CA LEU A 256 7.13 2.37 16.61
C LEU A 256 8.22 3.32 17.12
N MET A 257 7.80 4.51 17.58
CA MET A 257 8.74 5.48 18.16
C MET A 257 9.44 4.91 19.40
N GLY A 258 8.70 4.22 20.26
CA GLY A 258 9.22 3.56 21.46
C GLY A 258 10.26 2.48 21.14
N LEU A 259 10.01 1.66 20.11
CA LEU A 259 10.93 0.62 19.65
C LEU A 259 12.29 1.22 19.24
N ARG A 260 12.26 2.33 18.50
CA ARG A 260 13.48 3.07 18.12
C ARG A 260 14.20 3.67 19.32
N ALA A 261 13.44 4.04 20.37
CA ALA A 261 13.97 4.77 21.50
C ALA A 261 14.71 3.89 22.51
N ARG A 262 14.18 2.73 22.96
CA ARG A 262 14.73 2.10 24.19
C ARG A 262 14.67 0.58 24.39
N THR A 263 13.92 -0.23 23.65
CA THR A 263 13.44 -1.48 24.29
C THR A 263 13.94 -2.82 23.76
N MET A 264 14.60 -2.92 22.60
CA MET A 264 15.15 -4.20 22.14
C MET A 264 16.58 -4.10 21.59
N PRO A 265 17.55 -4.87 22.12
CA PRO A 265 18.93 -4.87 21.62
C PRO A 265 19.03 -5.11 20.12
N ALA A 266 18.29 -6.08 19.58
CA ALA A 266 18.26 -6.38 18.15
C ALA A 266 17.75 -5.19 17.30
N ALA A 267 16.66 -4.53 17.75
CA ALA A 267 16.14 -3.35 17.05
C ALA A 267 17.11 -2.16 17.11
N ARG A 268 17.80 -1.98 18.24
CA ARG A 268 18.83 -0.97 18.39
C ARG A 268 20.02 -1.23 17.47
N GLU A 269 20.44 -2.49 17.39
CA GLU A 269 21.57 -2.90 16.55
C GLU A 269 21.37 -2.51 15.08
N VAL A 270 20.16 -2.67 14.54
CA VAL A 270 19.84 -2.24 13.16
C VAL A 270 20.16 -0.77 12.92
N PHE A 271 19.93 0.11 13.91
CA PHE A 271 20.20 1.54 13.77
C PHE A 271 21.63 1.96 14.13
N THR A 272 22.37 1.16 14.89
CA THR A 272 23.74 1.47 15.33
C THR A 272 24.82 0.71 14.58
N LYS A 273 24.46 -0.33 13.82
CA LYS A 273 25.36 -1.12 12.99
C LYS A 273 26.00 -0.23 11.92
N GLN A 274 27.30 -0.44 11.69
CA GLN A 274 27.98 0.03 10.49
C GLN A 274 27.53 -0.84 9.31
N TRP A 275 26.69 -0.30 8.46
CA TRP A 275 26.16 -1.00 7.28
C TRP A 275 27.10 -0.89 6.10
N ILE A 276 27.81 0.23 5.98
CA ILE A 276 28.74 0.47 4.89
C ILE A 276 30.12 -0.09 5.28
N PRO A 277 30.71 -0.99 4.47
CA PRO A 277 32.05 -1.50 4.69
C PRO A 277 33.13 -0.40 4.74
N GLU A 278 34.23 -0.65 5.44
CA GLU A 278 35.31 0.34 5.60
C GLU A 278 35.97 0.72 4.26
N GLU A 279 36.10 -0.25 3.36
CA GLU A 279 36.62 -0.06 2.00
C GLU A 279 35.73 0.86 1.14
N LYS A 280 34.45 1.01 1.50
CA LYS A 280 33.50 1.96 0.90
C LYS A 280 33.39 3.26 1.71
N GLY A 281 34.29 3.48 2.65
CA GLY A 281 34.37 4.68 3.48
C GLY A 281 33.56 4.63 4.78
N GLY A 282 33.04 3.47 5.17
CA GLY A 282 32.40 3.21 6.48
C GLY A 282 31.08 3.96 6.72
N GLY A 283 30.44 3.69 7.86
CA GLY A 283 29.29 4.47 8.35
C GLY A 283 27.94 3.75 8.37
N GLY A 284 26.95 4.46 8.90
CA GLY A 284 25.63 3.93 9.20
C GLY A 284 24.63 4.08 8.04
N TRP A 285 23.38 3.74 8.37
CA TRP A 285 22.29 3.72 7.40
C TRP A 285 21.98 5.10 6.82
N GLU A 286 22.23 6.17 7.57
CA GLU A 286 21.98 7.55 7.19
C GLU A 286 22.77 7.99 5.95
N ARG A 287 23.88 7.31 5.65
CA ARG A 287 24.71 7.59 4.47
C ARG A 287 24.19 6.90 3.20
N MET A 288 23.40 5.84 3.35
CA MET A 288 22.95 4.99 2.23
C MET A 288 21.81 5.62 1.43
N PHE A 289 21.06 6.56 2.01
CA PHE A 289 19.94 7.21 1.36
C PHE A 289 20.33 8.56 0.74
N VAL A 290 19.69 8.90 -0.38
CA VAL A 290 19.70 10.26 -0.91
C VAL A 290 19.08 11.19 0.13
N GLN A 291 19.77 12.30 0.43
CA GLN A 291 19.33 13.24 1.46
C GLN A 291 17.93 13.79 1.15
N GLY A 292 17.03 13.71 2.12
CA GLY A 292 15.65 14.19 1.98
C GLY A 292 14.72 13.28 1.16
N SER A 293 15.19 12.10 0.73
CA SER A 293 14.35 11.12 0.03
C SER A 293 13.45 10.32 0.97
N LEU A 294 13.82 10.18 2.24
CA LEU A 294 13.00 9.49 3.25
C LEU A 294 11.75 10.31 3.56
N ARG A 295 10.58 9.78 3.19
CA ARG A 295 9.28 10.44 3.36
C ARG A 295 8.25 9.45 3.89
N ASP A 296 7.42 9.94 4.81
CA ASP A 296 6.31 9.19 5.37
C ASP A 296 4.99 9.82 4.92
N LEU A 297 4.10 8.99 4.39
CA LEU A 297 2.71 9.34 4.13
C LEU A 297 1.81 8.44 4.97
N SER A 298 0.72 9.00 5.49
CA SER A 298 -0.26 8.26 6.28
C SER A 298 -1.56 8.14 5.51
N LEU A 299 -2.08 6.92 5.37
CA LEU A 299 -3.27 6.58 4.60
C LEU A 299 -4.33 5.96 5.51
N THR A 300 -5.52 6.56 5.54
CA THR A 300 -6.69 6.04 6.24
C THR A 300 -7.68 5.44 5.25
N PRO A 301 -8.26 4.26 5.53
CA PRO A 301 -9.31 3.69 4.70
C PRO A 301 -10.47 4.66 4.52
N GLN A 302 -10.91 4.83 3.28
CA GLN A 302 -12.11 5.58 2.98
C GLN A 302 -13.32 4.80 3.52
N HIS A 303 -14.29 5.49 4.13
CA HIS A 303 -15.57 4.89 4.53
C HIS A 303 -16.74 5.86 4.30
N TRP A 304 -17.96 5.32 4.30
CA TRP A 304 -19.18 6.13 4.22
C TRP A 304 -19.31 7.05 5.44
N GLY A 305 -19.76 8.29 5.23
CA GLY A 305 -19.88 9.31 6.28
C GLY A 305 -18.59 10.09 6.58
N MET A 306 -17.44 9.69 6.02
CA MET A 306 -16.23 10.51 6.06
C MET A 306 -16.44 11.80 5.25
N TYR A 307 -16.08 12.96 5.82
CA TYR A 307 -16.17 14.29 5.19
C TYR A 307 -17.56 14.69 4.64
N ALA A 308 -18.66 14.22 5.26
CA ALA A 308 -20.03 14.55 4.85
C ALA A 308 -20.35 14.17 3.40
N THR A 309 -19.72 13.12 2.86
CA THR A 309 -20.25 12.46 1.65
C THR A 309 -21.66 11.99 1.95
N LYS A 310 -22.64 12.38 1.12
CA LYS A 310 -24.05 11.96 1.23
C LYS A 310 -24.10 10.46 1.52
N THR A 311 -24.71 10.10 2.64
CA THR A 311 -25.01 8.69 2.94
C THR A 311 -26.07 8.22 1.94
N THR A 312 -26.07 6.94 1.59
CA THR A 312 -27.09 6.34 0.71
C THR A 312 -28.53 6.58 1.19
N ALA A 313 -28.72 6.93 2.46
CA ALA A 313 -30.00 7.36 3.03
C ALA A 313 -30.52 8.73 2.52
N ASP A 314 -29.68 9.57 1.91
CA ASP A 314 -30.05 10.90 1.41
C ASP A 314 -30.50 10.88 -0.08
N GLN A 315 -30.74 9.69 -0.64
CA GLN A 315 -31.30 9.50 -1.99
C GLN A 315 -32.78 9.05 -1.96
N GLY A 316 -33.51 9.41 -0.91
CA GLY A 316 -34.97 9.25 -0.80
C GLY A 316 -35.74 10.47 -1.29
#